data_AF-A0A3N0DQ43-F1
#
_entry.id   AF-A0A3N0DQ43-F1
#
_cell.length_a   1.000
_cell.length_b   1.000
_cell.length_c   1.000
_cell.angle_alpha   90.00
_cell.angle_beta   90.00
_cell.angle_gamma   90.00
#
_symmetry.space_group_name_H-M   'P 1'
#
loop_
_entity.id
_entity.type
_entity.pdbx_description
1 polymer ?
#
loop_
_entity_poly.entity_id
_entity_poly.type
_entity_poly.pdbx_seq_one_letter_code
_entity_poly.pdbx_strand_id
1 'polypeptide(L)'
;MPSNDEQIQAILSYDAFRWAVENLPPGKTIDDVRFRELVTISEEDVLIHARRSGFPPSVVAEGEAARWAHDSICLVEDGDRWSIFYTERGERSDLATVESHAAAQSWVVHHLFENAKVSLNHRWWHAHPDERPKRISDMD
;
A
#
# COMPACT_ATOMS: atom_id res chain seq x y z
N MET A 1 -12.94 -3.33 17.14
CA MET A 1 -12.34 -3.25 15.79
C MET A 1 -11.59 -1.95 15.68
N PRO A 2 -10.48 -1.92 14.93
CA PRO A 2 -9.73 -0.70 14.65
C PRO A 2 -10.61 0.33 13.93
N SER A 3 -10.32 1.61 14.14
CA SER A 3 -10.95 2.71 13.42
C SER A 3 -10.54 2.74 11.94
N ASN A 4 -11.34 3.40 11.10
CA ASN A 4 -11.02 3.57 9.69
C ASN A 4 -9.71 4.35 9.51
N ASP A 5 -9.44 5.35 10.35
CA ASP A 5 -8.20 6.11 10.26
C ASP A 5 -6.97 5.24 10.58
N GLU A 6 -7.06 4.34 11.56
CA GLU A 6 -5.97 3.39 11.86
C GLU A 6 -5.73 2.43 10.68
N GLN A 7 -6.81 1.93 10.05
CA GLN A 7 -6.70 1.10 8.85
C GLN A 7 -6.05 1.85 7.68
N ILE A 8 -6.46 3.10 7.43
CA ILE A 8 -5.90 3.94 6.37
C ILE A 8 -4.40 4.17 6.63
N GLN A 9 -4.04 4.53 7.86
CA GLN A 9 -2.64 4.81 8.21
C GLN A 9 -1.76 3.56 8.10
N ALA A 10 -2.27 2.38 8.48
CA ALA A 10 -1.56 1.12 8.32
C ALA A 10 -1.24 0.81 6.85
N ILE A 11 -2.19 1.05 5.94
CA ILE A 11 -1.99 0.89 4.49
C ILE A 11 -0.98 1.92 3.97
N LEU A 12 -1.15 3.19 4.31
CA LEU A 12 -0.29 4.27 3.82
C LEU A 12 1.16 4.18 4.34
N SER A 13 1.39 3.48 5.46
CA SER A 13 2.70 3.35 6.10
C SER A 13 3.50 2.11 5.65
N TYR A 14 3.02 1.33 4.67
CA TYR A 14 3.61 0.04 4.27
C TYR A 14 3.70 -0.98 5.44
N ASP A 15 2.80 -0.85 6.42
CA ASP A 15 2.90 -1.57 7.71
C ASP A 15 1.64 -2.38 8.06
N ALA A 16 0.80 -2.64 7.05
CA ALA A 16 -0.47 -3.34 7.22
C ALA A 16 -0.32 -4.70 7.93
N PHE A 17 0.75 -5.44 7.67
CA PHE A 17 0.97 -6.75 8.30
C PHE A 17 1.16 -6.66 9.82
N ARG A 18 2.06 -5.77 10.28
CA ARG A 18 2.31 -5.60 11.73
C ARG A 18 1.04 -5.11 12.42
N TRP A 19 0.40 -4.09 11.85
CA TRP A 19 -0.86 -3.57 12.35
C TRP A 19 -1.93 -4.65 12.49
N ALA A 20 -2.07 -5.53 11.49
CA ALA A 20 -3.05 -6.61 11.53
C ALA A 20 -2.77 -7.60 12.67
N VAL A 21 -1.51 -8.01 12.84
CA VAL A 21 -1.11 -8.92 13.92
C VAL A 21 -1.44 -8.35 15.30
N GLU A 22 -1.26 -7.04 15.49
CA GLU A 22 -1.58 -6.35 16.75
C GLU A 22 -3.09 -6.23 17.01
N ASN A 23 -3.91 -6.35 15.96
CA ASN A 23 -5.36 -6.11 16.01
C ASN A 23 -6.20 -7.37 15.74
N LEU A 24 -5.59 -8.55 15.79
CA LEU A 24 -6.29 -9.81 15.57
C LEU A 24 -7.41 -10.03 16.60
N PRO A 25 -8.54 -10.64 16.19
CA PRO A 25 -9.56 -11.10 17.13
C PRO A 25 -8.97 -12.08 18.15
N PRO A 26 -9.49 -12.11 19.39
CA PRO A 26 -9.02 -13.06 20.41
C PRO A 26 -9.07 -14.51 19.91
N GLY A 27 -7.96 -15.23 20.07
CA GLY A 27 -7.85 -16.64 19.68
C GLY A 27 -7.64 -16.90 18.19
N LYS A 28 -7.48 -15.86 17.36
CA LYS A 28 -7.12 -15.98 15.94
C LYS A 28 -5.62 -15.71 15.74
N THR A 29 -5.06 -16.38 14.74
CA THR A 29 -3.73 -16.05 14.20
C THR A 29 -3.88 -15.39 12.82
N ILE A 30 -2.79 -14.81 12.31
CA ILE A 30 -2.77 -14.23 10.96
C ILE A 30 -3.00 -15.28 9.86
N ASP A 31 -2.82 -16.57 10.18
CA ASP A 31 -3.06 -17.68 9.25
C ASP A 31 -4.56 -17.97 9.08
N ASP A 32 -5.40 -17.47 10.00
CA ASP A 32 -6.84 -17.78 10.11
C ASP A 32 -7.77 -16.69 9.56
N VAL A 33 -7.23 -15.58 9.05
CA VAL A 33 -8.00 -14.40 8.65
C VAL A 33 -7.58 -13.90 7.27
N ARG A 34 -8.55 -13.50 6.46
CA ARG A 34 -8.31 -12.86 5.16
C ARG A 34 -8.22 -11.33 5.29
N PHE A 35 -7.69 -10.69 4.25
CA PHE A 35 -7.64 -9.23 4.15
C PHE A 35 -8.99 -8.56 4.45
N ARG A 36 -10.09 -9.00 3.82
CA ARG A 36 -11.44 -8.41 4.01
C ARG A 36 -12.04 -8.64 5.40
N GLU A 37 -11.49 -9.57 6.18
CA GLU A 37 -11.89 -9.78 7.57
C GLU A 37 -11.19 -8.78 8.52
N LEU A 38 -10.10 -8.16 8.07
CA LEU A 38 -9.28 -7.22 8.84
C LEU A 38 -9.48 -5.76 8.38
N VAL A 39 -9.55 -5.55 7.07
CA VAL A 39 -9.64 -4.24 6.42
C VAL A 39 -11.03 -4.09 5.82
N THR A 40 -11.79 -3.14 6.35
CA THR A 40 -13.16 -2.84 5.93
C THR A 40 -13.26 -1.57 5.08
N ILE A 41 -12.20 -0.75 5.06
CA ILE A 41 -12.11 0.44 4.21
C ILE A 41 -11.85 0.07 2.75
N SER A 42 -12.27 0.95 1.84
CA SER A 42 -12.01 0.81 0.41
C SER A 42 -10.70 1.52 -0.02
N GLU A 43 -10.20 1.17 -1.20
CA GLU A 43 -9.10 1.91 -1.84
C GLU A 43 -9.46 3.39 -2.06
N GLU A 44 -10.72 3.69 -2.35
CA GLU A 44 -11.23 5.06 -2.50
C GLU A 44 -11.15 5.86 -1.19
N ASP A 45 -11.46 5.24 -0.05
CA ASP A 45 -11.31 5.89 1.27
C ASP A 45 -9.86 6.29 1.55
N VAL A 46 -8.92 5.40 1.20
CA VAL A 46 -7.48 5.67 1.32
C VAL A 46 -7.06 6.81 0.40
N LEU A 47 -7.56 6.83 -0.85
CA LEU A 47 -7.25 7.88 -1.81
C LEU A 47 -7.79 9.25 -1.39
N ILE A 48 -9.02 9.31 -0.91
CA ILE A 48 -9.62 10.55 -0.40
C ILE A 48 -8.81 11.06 0.78
N HIS A 49 -8.40 10.18 1.70
CA HIS A 49 -7.55 10.55 2.82
C HIS A 49 -6.18 11.07 2.37
N ALA A 50 -5.49 10.34 1.49
CA ALA A 50 -4.15 10.71 1.01
C ALA A 50 -4.16 12.06 0.27
N ARG A 51 -5.21 12.34 -0.53
CA ARG A 51 -5.35 13.63 -1.22
C ARG A 51 -5.59 14.81 -0.27
N ARG A 52 -6.26 14.56 0.86
CA ARG A 52 -6.55 15.59 1.87
C ARG A 52 -5.37 15.83 2.82
N SER A 53 -4.74 14.76 3.26
CA SER A 53 -3.76 14.78 4.36
C SER A 53 -2.31 14.64 3.88
N GLY A 54 -2.09 14.25 2.62
CA GLY A 54 -0.80 13.85 2.09
C GLY A 54 -0.45 12.39 2.42
N PHE A 55 0.66 11.94 1.85
CA PHE A 55 1.27 10.65 2.16
C PHE A 55 2.28 10.77 3.30
N PRO A 56 2.53 9.70 4.08
CA PRO A 56 3.62 9.67 5.03
C PRO A 56 4.97 9.93 4.32
N PRO A 57 5.76 10.94 4.73
CA PRO A 57 7.03 11.28 4.07
C PRO A 57 8.09 10.17 4.10
N SER A 58 7.95 9.21 5.02
CA SER A 58 8.81 8.03 5.12
C SER A 58 8.47 6.95 4.09
N VAL A 59 7.32 7.04 3.42
CA VAL A 59 6.87 6.08 2.40
C VAL A 59 6.86 6.72 1.02
N VAL A 60 6.43 7.99 0.93
CA VAL A 60 6.37 8.73 -0.33
C VAL A 60 7.18 10.02 -0.24
N ALA A 61 8.11 10.18 -1.18
CA ALA A 61 8.87 11.42 -1.35
C ALA A 61 8.47 12.10 -2.65
N GLU A 62 8.20 13.41 -2.61
CA GLU A 62 7.80 14.18 -3.80
C GLU A 62 8.79 15.30 -4.11
N GLY A 63 8.94 15.62 -5.40
CA GLY A 63 9.75 16.75 -5.87
C GLY A 63 11.21 16.65 -5.45
N GLU A 64 11.75 17.70 -4.79
CA GLU A 64 13.16 17.72 -4.37
C GLU A 64 13.49 16.64 -3.33
N ALA A 65 12.53 16.26 -2.48
CA ALA A 65 12.72 15.22 -1.47
C ALA A 65 13.03 13.86 -2.09
N ALA A 66 12.53 13.60 -3.31
CA ALA A 66 12.77 12.35 -4.03
C ALA A 66 14.25 12.11 -4.37
N ARG A 67 15.09 13.15 -4.40
CA ARG A 67 16.54 13.02 -4.69
C ARG A 67 17.32 12.40 -3.54
N TRP A 68 16.84 12.56 -2.32
CA TRP A 68 17.49 12.10 -1.08
C TRP A 68 16.71 10.98 -0.41
N ALA A 69 15.65 10.51 -1.06
CA ALA A 69 14.81 9.46 -0.56
C ALA A 69 15.56 8.13 -0.56
N HIS A 70 15.32 7.35 0.49
CA HIS A 70 15.82 6.00 0.65
C HIS A 70 14.66 5.15 1.12
N ASP A 71 14.46 4.03 0.46
CA ASP A 71 13.40 3.06 0.75
C ASP A 71 12.00 3.71 0.65
N SER A 72 11.79 4.55 -0.38
CA SER A 72 10.54 5.29 -0.60
C SER A 72 10.08 5.27 -2.06
N ILE A 73 8.77 5.38 -2.25
CA ILE A 73 8.15 5.66 -3.55
C ILE A 73 8.34 7.15 -3.84
N CYS A 74 8.88 7.46 -5.00
CA CYS A 74 9.22 8.81 -5.41
C CYS A 74 8.29 9.30 -6.52
N LEU A 75 7.72 10.50 -6.36
CA LEU A 75 6.91 11.16 -7.38
C LEU A 75 7.63 12.43 -7.86
N VAL A 76 7.98 12.46 -9.14
CA VAL A 76 8.73 13.58 -9.74
C VAL A 76 8.06 14.00 -11.04
N GLU A 77 7.83 15.30 -11.19
CA GLU A 77 7.39 15.90 -12.44
C GLU A 77 8.52 15.81 -13.49
N ASP A 78 8.19 15.27 -14.66
CA ASP A 78 9.09 15.06 -15.80
C ASP A 78 8.41 15.59 -17.06
N GLY A 79 8.61 16.89 -17.33
CA GLY A 79 7.90 17.60 -18.38
C GLY A 79 6.39 17.66 -18.10
N ASP A 80 5.58 17.19 -19.04
CA ASP A 80 4.11 17.15 -18.93
C ASP A 80 3.59 15.87 -18.26
N ARG A 81 4.48 15.06 -17.64
CA ARG A 81 4.15 13.76 -17.05
C ARG A 81 4.72 13.64 -15.65
N TRP A 82 4.25 12.64 -14.92
CA TRP A 82 4.73 12.30 -13.58
C TRP A 82 5.39 10.93 -13.61
N SER A 83 6.65 10.89 -13.22
CA SER A 83 7.44 9.67 -13.08
C SER A 83 7.33 9.13 -11.66
N ILE A 84 7.07 7.82 -11.56
CA ILE A 84 6.93 7.08 -10.32
C ILE A 84 8.01 6.00 -10.28
N PHE A 85 8.84 6.03 -9.26
CA PHE A 85 9.92 5.07 -9.07
C PHE A 85 10.11 4.75 -7.59
N TYR A 86 10.68 3.59 -7.28
CA TYR A 86 11.08 3.24 -5.91
C TYR A 86 12.59 3.40 -5.78
N THR A 87 13.03 3.91 -4.63
CA THR A 87 14.44 3.94 -4.26
C THR A 87 14.69 2.93 -3.16
N GLU A 88 15.71 2.10 -3.29
CA GLU A 88 16.15 1.19 -2.22
C GLU A 88 17.67 1.18 -2.17
N ARG A 89 18.26 1.46 -1.01
CA ARG A 89 19.72 1.38 -0.81
C ARG A 89 20.57 2.11 -1.87
N GLY A 90 20.03 3.21 -2.43
CA GLY A 90 20.69 4.00 -3.47
C GLY A 90 20.46 3.52 -4.91
N GLU A 91 19.73 2.42 -5.10
CA GLU A 91 19.27 1.95 -6.39
C GLU A 91 17.87 2.52 -6.71
N ARG A 92 17.59 2.68 -8.00
CA ARG A 92 16.30 3.16 -8.52
C ARG A 92 15.64 2.06 -9.33
N SER A 93 14.36 1.81 -9.05
CA SER A 93 13.48 0.95 -9.85
C SER A 93 12.33 1.77 -10.41
N ASP A 94 12.25 1.90 -11.73
CA ASP A 94 11.13 2.59 -12.38
C ASP A 94 9.85 1.76 -12.28
N LEU A 95 8.75 2.41 -11.88
CA LEU A 95 7.47 1.75 -11.63
C LEU A 95 6.43 2.13 -12.67
N ALA A 96 6.26 3.44 -12.93
CA ALA A 96 5.27 3.95 -13.89
C ALA A 96 5.57 5.38 -14.35
N THR A 97 4.90 5.79 -15.42
CA THR A 97 4.83 7.20 -15.84
C THR A 97 3.39 7.53 -16.21
N VAL A 98 2.81 8.53 -15.57
CA VAL A 98 1.39 8.92 -15.71
C VAL A 98 1.25 10.37 -16.14
N GLU A 99 0.05 10.78 -16.52
CA GLU A 99 -0.25 12.06 -17.15
C GLU A 99 -0.44 13.22 -16.17
N SER A 100 -0.63 12.95 -14.87
CA SER A 100 -0.88 13.99 -13.88
C SER A 100 -0.47 13.58 -12.48
N HIS A 101 -0.28 14.57 -11.61
CA HIS A 101 -0.06 14.33 -10.18
C HIS A 101 -1.20 13.53 -9.55
N ALA A 102 -2.45 13.86 -9.89
CA ALA A 102 -3.62 13.16 -9.36
C ALA A 102 -3.64 11.68 -9.77
N ALA A 103 -3.20 11.35 -10.99
CA ALA A 103 -3.03 9.98 -11.45
C ALA A 103 -1.87 9.27 -10.74
N ALA A 104 -0.79 10.00 -10.42
CA ALA A 104 0.33 9.46 -9.66
C ALA A 104 -0.08 9.10 -8.23
N GLN A 105 -0.84 9.96 -7.56
CA GLN A 105 -1.40 9.68 -6.24
C GLN A 105 -2.34 8.46 -6.27
N SER A 106 -3.20 8.35 -7.28
CA SER A 106 -4.05 7.17 -7.48
C SER A 106 -3.23 5.90 -7.66
N TRP A 107 -2.14 5.96 -8.45
CA TRP A 107 -1.25 4.83 -8.64
C TRP A 107 -0.58 4.39 -7.34
N VAL A 108 -0.09 5.34 -6.52
CA VAL A 108 0.54 5.02 -5.23
C VAL A 108 -0.44 4.35 -4.28
N VAL A 109 -1.66 4.88 -4.15
CA VAL A 109 -2.69 4.30 -3.28
C VAL A 109 -3.02 2.88 -3.73
N HIS A 110 -3.24 2.68 -5.03
CA HIS A 110 -3.48 1.35 -5.58
C HIS A 110 -2.33 0.38 -5.26
N HIS A 111 -1.09 0.82 -5.46
CA HIS A 111 0.10 0.01 -5.17
C HIS A 111 0.21 -0.39 -3.70
N LEU A 112 0.00 0.55 -2.78
CA LEU A 112 0.05 0.29 -1.33
C LEU A 112 -1.12 -0.59 -0.88
N PHE A 113 -2.31 -0.40 -1.44
CA PHE A 113 -3.49 -1.20 -1.14
C PHE A 113 -3.31 -2.65 -1.60
N GLU A 114 -2.85 -2.88 -2.83
CA GLU A 114 -2.55 -4.21 -3.34
C GLU A 114 -1.40 -4.87 -2.57
N ASN A 115 -0.38 -4.11 -2.15
CA ASN A 115 0.67 -4.63 -1.29
C ASN A 115 0.13 -5.10 0.07
N ALA A 116 -0.73 -4.32 0.71
CA ALA A 116 -1.39 -4.70 1.96
C ALA A 116 -2.23 -5.98 1.78
N LYS A 117 -2.99 -6.05 0.70
CA LYS A 117 -3.81 -7.21 0.32
C LYS A 117 -2.98 -8.48 0.15
N VAL A 118 -1.86 -8.40 -0.57
CA VAL A 118 -0.92 -9.52 -0.73
C VAL A 118 -0.30 -9.90 0.60
N SER A 119 0.21 -8.92 1.35
CA SER A 119 0.93 -9.16 2.61
C SER A 119 0.04 -9.83 3.66
N LEU A 120 -1.21 -9.39 3.77
CA LEU A 120 -2.17 -9.92 4.75
C LEU A 120 -2.71 -11.29 4.35
N ASN A 121 -2.95 -11.54 3.07
CA ASN A 121 -3.41 -12.85 2.63
C ASN A 121 -2.29 -13.89 2.47
N HIS A 122 -1.01 -13.47 2.40
CA HIS A 122 0.11 -14.37 2.13
C HIS A 122 0.14 -15.57 3.09
N ARG A 123 0.00 -15.31 4.39
CA ARG A 123 -0.03 -16.35 5.44
C ARG A 123 -1.24 -17.26 5.32
N TRP A 124 -2.41 -16.67 5.14
CA TRP A 124 -3.65 -17.40 4.93
C TRP A 124 -3.58 -18.35 3.73
N TRP A 125 -3.02 -17.91 2.59
CA TRP A 125 -2.83 -18.75 1.40
C TRP A 125 -1.86 -19.92 1.62
N HIS A 126 -0.86 -19.78 2.50
CA HIS A 126 0.02 -20.90 2.85
C HIS A 126 -0.70 -21.94 3.71
N ALA A 127 -1.61 -21.50 4.58
CA ALA A 127 -2.44 -22.40 5.38
C ALA A 127 -3.59 -23.04 4.57
N HIS A 128 -4.04 -22.37 3.50
CA HIS A 128 -5.17 -22.78 2.66
C HIS A 128 -4.76 -22.83 1.17
N PRO A 129 -3.83 -23.73 0.78
CA PRO A 129 -3.20 -23.70 -0.53
C PRO A 129 -4.18 -23.93 -1.69
N ASP A 130 -5.27 -24.67 -1.46
CA ASP A 130 -6.29 -24.95 -2.48
C ASP A 130 -7.16 -23.73 -2.82
N GLU A 131 -7.18 -22.72 -1.93
CA GLU A 131 -7.93 -21.48 -2.09
C GLU A 131 -7.05 -20.32 -2.56
N ARG A 132 -5.78 -20.58 -2.85
CA ARG A 132 -4.86 -19.55 -3.32
C ARG A 132 -5.26 -19.05 -4.71
N PRO A 133 -5.44 -17.74 -4.89
CA PRO A 133 -5.75 -17.15 -6.18
C PRO A 133 -4.61 -17.39 -7.17
N LYS A 134 -4.98 -17.74 -8.41
CA LYS A 134 -4.02 -18.01 -9.49
C LYS A 134 -3.47 -16.73 -10.13
N ARG A 135 -4.15 -15.60 -9.91
CA ARG A 135 -3.76 -14.27 -10.39
C ARG A 135 -4.01 -13.24 -9.30
N ILE A 136 -3.24 -12.16 -9.32
CA ILE A 136 -3.41 -10.99 -8.45
C ILE A 136 -4.83 -10.40 -8.57
N SER A 137 -5.38 -10.37 -9.79
CA SER A 137 -6.75 -9.93 -10.06
C SER A 137 -7.84 -10.72 -9.34
N ASP A 138 -7.52 -11.94 -8.89
CA ASP A 138 -8.50 -12.87 -8.32
C ASP A 138 -8.44 -12.88 -6.79
N MET A 139 -7.62 -12.00 -6.18
CA MET A 139 -7.33 -11.96 -4.74
C MET A 139 -8.45 -11.36 -3.88
N ASP A 140 -9.72 -11.60 -4.19
CA ASP A 140 -10.83 -10.97 -3.46
C ASP A 140 -11.04 -11.48 -2.01
#